data_AF-A0AAP7KZP2-F1
#
_entry.id   AF-A0AAP7KZP2-F1
#
_cell.length_a   1.000
_cell.length_b   1.000
_cell.length_c   1.000
_cell.angle_alpha   90.00
_cell.angle_beta   90.00
_cell.angle_gamma   90.00
#
_symmetry.space_group_name_H-M   'P 1'
#
loop_
_entity.id
_entity.type
_entity.pdbx_description
1 polymer ?
#
loop_
_entity_poly.entity_id
_entity_poly.type
_entity_poly.pdbx_seq_one_letter_code
_entity_poly.pdbx_strand_id
1 'polypeptide(L)'
;MPSARRDRWLALALLLAVLGLAYLLLVHPWFTQPLREIDADVAALRERQQRVQAQLQQQPQIEQRLRATREALQRQPGFLQEATAEAAAAALGARLQDAVATASPGNRSCTISNRTPLTDNRRDAEFVRVAMQVRLRCGVAELATVLHSLETGSPRLFVDNLNLIAQRFQQSPNESGLGLDVSFELAGYLLRGAASGAAAVPPAAEPAAAAPAPVEPPPPAAAEGEEVADET
;
A
#
# COMPACT_ATOMS: atom_id res chain seq x y z
N MET A 1 -54.93 -81.79 -10.92
CA MET A 1 -53.63 -82.19 -10.33
C MET A 1 -52.53 -81.45 -11.08
N PRO A 2 -52.04 -80.30 -10.61
CA PRO A 2 -50.88 -79.66 -11.24
C PRO A 2 -49.72 -80.67 -11.25
N SER A 3 -49.07 -80.83 -12.40
CA SER A 3 -48.01 -81.81 -12.61
C SER A 3 -46.81 -81.48 -11.73
N ALA A 4 -46.33 -82.43 -10.91
CA ALA A 4 -45.22 -82.27 -9.96
C ALA A 4 -43.93 -81.64 -10.54
N ARG A 5 -43.75 -81.63 -11.87
CA ARG A 5 -42.66 -80.94 -12.57
C ARG A 5 -42.78 -79.41 -12.54
N ARG A 6 -44.00 -78.85 -12.63
CA ARG A 6 -44.24 -77.39 -12.54
C ARG A 6 -43.97 -76.88 -11.13
N ASP A 7 -44.40 -77.61 -10.11
CA ASP A 7 -44.17 -77.22 -8.72
C ASP A 7 -42.67 -77.21 -8.36
N ARG A 8 -41.89 -78.16 -8.89
CA ARG A 8 -40.42 -78.17 -8.71
C ARG A 8 -39.72 -76.99 -9.39
N TRP A 9 -40.16 -76.62 -10.58
CA TRP A 9 -39.62 -75.46 -11.29
C TRP A 9 -39.97 -74.15 -10.59
N LEU A 10 -41.21 -74.02 -10.08
CA LEU A 10 -41.61 -72.88 -9.27
C LEU A 10 -40.80 -72.81 -7.97
N ALA A 11 -40.58 -73.92 -7.28
CA ALA A 11 -39.76 -73.96 -6.07
C ALA A 11 -38.30 -73.54 -6.33
N LEU A 12 -37.71 -73.98 -7.45
CA LEU A 12 -36.35 -73.57 -7.84
C LEU A 12 -36.28 -72.09 -8.21
N ALA A 13 -37.24 -71.58 -8.98
CA ALA A 13 -37.30 -70.16 -9.32
C ALA A 13 -37.45 -69.29 -8.06
N LEU A 14 -38.28 -69.73 -7.10
CA LEU A 14 -38.51 -69.03 -5.84
C LEU A 14 -37.26 -69.08 -4.94
N LEU A 15 -36.56 -70.21 -4.88
CA LEU A 15 -35.27 -70.33 -4.18
C LEU A 15 -34.22 -69.38 -4.76
N LEU A 16 -34.11 -69.32 -6.09
CA LEU A 16 -33.15 -68.45 -6.78
C LEU A 16 -33.50 -66.97 -6.56
N ALA A 17 -34.79 -66.63 -6.58
CA ALA A 17 -35.26 -65.28 -6.27
C ALA A 17 -34.92 -64.87 -4.83
N VAL A 18 -35.14 -65.76 -3.85
CA VAL A 18 -34.77 -65.51 -2.45
C VAL A 18 -33.26 -65.35 -2.28
N LEU A 19 -32.47 -66.16 -2.97
CA LEU A 19 -31.01 -66.10 -2.89
C LEU A 19 -30.45 -64.83 -3.55
N GLY A 20 -31.02 -64.42 -4.69
CA GLY A 20 -30.72 -63.14 -5.33
C GLY A 20 -31.12 -61.94 -4.47
N LEU A 21 -32.29 -62.01 -3.82
CA LEU A 21 -32.75 -60.96 -2.89
C LEU A 21 -31.85 -60.87 -1.66
N ALA A 22 -31.43 -62.00 -1.09
CA ALA A 22 -30.48 -62.03 0.02
C ALA A 22 -29.12 -61.44 -0.39
N TYR A 23 -28.62 -61.76 -1.57
CA TYR A 23 -27.39 -61.16 -2.11
C TYR A 23 -27.53 -59.64 -2.27
N LEU A 24 -28.63 -59.15 -2.85
CA LEU A 24 -28.88 -57.73 -3.01
C LEU A 24 -29.03 -57.01 -1.65
N LEU A 25 -29.64 -57.64 -0.66
CA LEU A 25 -29.84 -57.02 0.65
C LEU A 25 -28.59 -57.07 1.55
N LEU A 26 -27.68 -58.02 1.35
CA LEU A 26 -26.48 -58.13 2.18
C LEU A 26 -25.25 -57.52 1.50
N VAL A 27 -25.01 -57.87 0.23
CA VAL A 27 -23.77 -57.48 -0.48
C VAL A 27 -23.90 -56.08 -1.07
N HIS A 28 -25.06 -55.74 -1.62
CA HIS A 28 -25.25 -54.43 -2.25
C HIS A 28 -25.10 -53.26 -1.27
N PRO A 29 -25.73 -53.22 -0.07
CA PRO A 29 -25.53 -52.12 0.85
C PRO A 29 -24.11 -52.12 1.43
N TRP A 30 -23.50 -53.29 1.62
CA TRP A 30 -22.13 -53.39 2.13
C TRP A 30 -21.08 -52.86 1.14
N PHE A 31 -21.29 -52.98 -0.17
CA PHE A 31 -20.31 -52.54 -1.18
C PHE A 31 -20.65 -51.20 -1.84
N THR A 32 -21.93 -50.92 -2.13
CA THR A 32 -22.29 -49.72 -2.89
C THR A 32 -22.36 -48.45 -2.08
N GLN A 33 -22.75 -48.54 -0.80
CA GLN A 33 -22.75 -47.37 0.08
C GLN A 33 -21.34 -46.83 0.32
N PRO A 34 -20.33 -47.64 0.74
CA PRO A 34 -18.99 -47.10 0.97
C PRO A 34 -18.32 -46.62 -0.31
N LEU A 35 -18.58 -47.27 -1.46
CA LEU A 35 -18.02 -46.80 -2.73
C LEU A 35 -18.58 -45.43 -3.14
N ARG A 36 -19.87 -45.17 -2.90
CA ARG A 36 -20.49 -43.87 -3.16
C ARG A 36 -19.98 -42.77 -2.22
N GLU A 37 -19.73 -43.10 -0.96
CA GLU A 37 -19.13 -42.15 0.00
C GLU A 37 -17.73 -41.74 -0.45
N ILE A 38 -16.90 -42.70 -0.85
CA ILE A 38 -15.55 -42.42 -1.38
C ILE A 38 -15.62 -41.58 -2.66
N ASP A 39 -16.52 -41.89 -3.58
CA ASP A 39 -16.70 -41.11 -4.81
C ASP A 39 -17.13 -39.66 -4.52
N ALA A 40 -18.00 -39.46 -3.52
CA ALA A 40 -18.44 -38.14 -3.08
C ALA A 40 -17.28 -37.34 -2.45
N ASP A 41 -16.45 -37.98 -1.62
CA ASP A 41 -15.27 -37.36 -1.03
C ASP A 41 -14.26 -36.96 -2.12
N VAL A 42 -14.00 -37.84 -3.08
CA VAL A 42 -13.11 -37.57 -4.21
C VAL A 42 -13.66 -36.41 -5.06
N ALA A 43 -14.96 -36.35 -5.31
CA ALA A 43 -15.58 -35.24 -6.03
C ALA A 43 -15.41 -33.91 -5.25
N ALA A 44 -15.64 -33.91 -3.94
CA ALA A 44 -15.45 -32.73 -3.10
C ALA A 44 -13.99 -32.24 -3.07
N LEU A 45 -13.02 -33.17 -3.00
CA LEU A 45 -11.59 -32.82 -3.06
C LEU A 45 -11.20 -32.23 -4.42
N ARG A 46 -11.72 -32.80 -5.52
CA ARG A 46 -11.49 -32.28 -6.88
C ARG A 46 -12.06 -30.87 -7.04
N GLU A 47 -13.25 -30.61 -6.51
CA GLU A 47 -13.84 -29.26 -6.56
C GLU A 47 -12.98 -28.24 -5.80
N ARG A 48 -12.50 -28.59 -4.60
CA ARG A 48 -11.57 -27.73 -3.84
C ARG A 48 -10.28 -27.48 -4.61
N GLN A 49 -9.72 -28.53 -5.22
CA GLN A 49 -8.50 -28.40 -6.03
C GLN A 49 -8.72 -27.48 -7.24
N GLN A 50 -9.85 -27.59 -7.94
CA GLN A 50 -10.17 -26.72 -9.06
C GLN A 50 -10.29 -25.24 -8.65
N ARG A 51 -10.93 -24.97 -7.49
CA ARG A 51 -11.02 -23.61 -6.94
C ARG A 51 -9.64 -23.03 -6.64
N VAL A 52 -8.74 -23.81 -6.02
CA VAL A 52 -7.37 -23.38 -5.72
C VAL A 52 -6.57 -23.16 -7.01
N GLN A 53 -6.68 -24.06 -7.98
CA GLN A 53 -5.99 -23.89 -9.27
C GLN A 53 -6.49 -22.64 -10.02
N ALA A 54 -7.79 -22.37 -10.00
CA ALA A 54 -8.35 -21.15 -10.59
C ALA A 54 -7.79 -19.88 -9.93
N GLN A 55 -7.57 -19.90 -8.62
CA GLN A 55 -6.91 -18.78 -7.90
C GLN A 55 -5.43 -18.66 -8.26
N LEU A 56 -4.69 -19.77 -8.35
CA LEU A 56 -3.28 -19.77 -8.77
C LEU A 56 -3.10 -19.25 -10.20
N GLN A 57 -4.03 -19.55 -11.10
CA GLN A 57 -4.01 -19.01 -12.47
C GLN A 57 -4.13 -17.48 -12.52
N GLN A 58 -4.66 -16.83 -11.47
CA GLN A 58 -4.73 -15.37 -11.38
C GLN A 58 -3.43 -14.73 -10.89
N GLN A 59 -2.56 -15.47 -10.20
CA GLN A 59 -1.28 -14.99 -9.69
C GLN A 59 -0.42 -14.27 -10.77
N PRO A 60 -0.17 -14.84 -11.97
CA PRO A 60 0.67 -14.17 -12.96
C PRO A 60 0.10 -12.84 -13.43
N GLN A 61 -1.22 -12.71 -13.53
CA GLN A 61 -1.87 -11.45 -13.91
C GLN A 61 -1.69 -10.40 -12.83
N ILE A 62 -1.79 -10.78 -11.55
CA ILE A 62 -1.55 -9.88 -10.41
C ILE A 62 -0.09 -9.47 -10.37
N GLU A 63 0.85 -10.39 -10.59
CA GLU A 63 2.28 -10.08 -10.64
C GLU A 63 2.63 -9.13 -11.78
N GLN A 64 2.07 -9.33 -12.98
CA GLN A 64 2.27 -8.43 -14.12
C GLN A 64 1.74 -7.03 -13.81
N ARG A 65 0.53 -6.93 -13.23
CA ARG A 65 -0.04 -5.64 -12.82
C ARG A 65 0.82 -4.97 -11.73
N LEU A 66 1.32 -5.72 -10.75
CA LEU A 66 2.21 -5.20 -9.73
C LEU A 66 3.53 -4.68 -10.32
N ARG A 67 4.14 -5.42 -11.25
CA ARG A 67 5.36 -4.98 -11.95
C ARG A 67 5.10 -3.70 -12.75
N ALA A 68 4.03 -3.67 -13.55
CA ALA A 68 3.65 -2.49 -14.32
C ALA A 68 3.40 -1.26 -13.43
N THR A 69 2.68 -1.43 -12.31
CA THR A 69 2.43 -0.33 -11.35
C THR A 69 3.72 0.11 -10.66
N ARG A 70 4.62 -0.80 -10.29
CA ARG A 70 5.93 -0.44 -9.72
C ARG A 70 6.79 0.34 -10.71
N GLU A 71 6.85 -0.09 -11.96
CA GLU A 71 7.59 0.65 -13.00
C GLU A 71 6.98 2.03 -13.24
N ALA A 72 5.65 2.15 -13.24
CA ALA A 72 4.97 3.44 -13.34
C ALA A 72 5.31 4.35 -12.15
N LEU A 73 5.29 3.82 -10.92
CA LEU A 73 5.69 4.54 -9.70
C LEU A 73 7.17 4.96 -9.72
N GLN A 74 8.06 4.15 -10.31
CA GLN A 74 9.48 4.53 -10.45
C GLN A 74 9.67 5.66 -11.47
N ARG A 75 8.90 5.67 -12.56
CA ARG A 75 8.95 6.73 -13.58
C ARG A 75 8.30 8.03 -13.11
N GLN A 76 7.28 7.92 -12.26
CA GLN A 76 6.51 9.05 -11.75
C GLN A 76 6.44 8.94 -10.22
N PRO A 77 7.57 9.18 -9.52
CA PRO A 77 7.61 9.06 -8.08
C PRO A 77 6.57 9.99 -7.48
N GLY A 78 5.69 9.43 -6.65
CA GLY A 78 4.73 10.21 -5.87
C GLY A 78 5.39 11.12 -4.83
N PHE A 79 6.71 11.12 -4.76
CA PHE A 79 7.52 11.89 -3.83
C PHE A 79 8.13 13.12 -4.52
N LEU A 80 8.45 14.12 -3.72
CA LEU A 80 9.24 15.26 -4.12
C LEU A 80 10.67 14.79 -4.48
N GLN A 81 11.24 15.36 -5.54
CA GLN A 81 12.52 14.94 -6.13
C GLN A 81 13.70 15.78 -5.61
N GLU A 82 13.41 16.81 -4.84
CA GLU A 82 14.37 17.78 -4.35
C GLU A 82 15.31 17.17 -3.30
N ALA A 83 16.56 17.63 -3.28
CA ALA A 83 17.58 17.10 -2.38
C ALA A 83 17.47 17.65 -0.94
N THR A 84 16.66 18.68 -0.68
CA THR A 84 16.54 19.26 0.67
C THR A 84 15.10 19.67 0.97
N ALA A 85 14.78 19.82 2.26
CA ALA A 85 13.47 20.28 2.71
C ALA A 85 13.18 21.72 2.25
N GLU A 86 14.20 22.57 2.20
CA GLU A 86 14.09 23.97 1.77
C GLU A 86 13.86 24.07 0.26
N ALA A 87 14.60 23.28 -0.53
CA ALA A 87 14.41 23.18 -1.97
C ALA A 87 13.00 22.64 -2.30
N ALA A 88 12.54 21.64 -1.56
CA ALA A 88 11.20 21.09 -1.67
C ALA A 88 10.12 22.13 -1.34
N ALA A 89 10.29 22.91 -0.27
CA ALA A 89 9.36 23.98 0.10
C ALA A 89 9.25 25.06 -1.00
N ALA A 90 10.37 25.42 -1.62
CA ALA A 90 10.38 26.34 -2.76
C ALA A 90 9.65 25.75 -3.99
N ALA A 91 9.88 24.46 -4.29
CA ALA A 91 9.20 23.76 -5.38
C ALA A 91 7.67 23.69 -5.16
N LEU A 92 7.22 23.41 -3.93
CA LEU A 92 5.81 23.45 -3.55
C LEU A 92 5.19 24.83 -3.80
N GLY A 93 5.90 25.89 -3.43
CA GLY A 93 5.48 27.28 -3.68
C GLY A 93 5.32 27.59 -5.17
N ALA A 94 6.23 27.10 -6.02
CA ALA A 94 6.17 27.27 -7.47
C ALA A 94 5.00 26.49 -8.09
N ARG A 95 4.76 25.25 -7.65
CA ARG A 95 3.64 24.41 -8.11
C ARG A 95 2.29 25.02 -7.76
N LEU A 96 2.14 25.53 -6.54
CA LEU A 96 0.93 26.25 -6.13
C LEU A 96 0.67 27.46 -7.05
N GLN A 97 1.71 28.20 -7.40
CA GLN A 97 1.58 29.37 -8.27
C GLN A 97 1.17 28.97 -9.70
N ASP A 98 1.71 27.89 -10.22
CA ASP A 98 1.34 27.32 -11.52
C ASP A 98 -0.12 26.84 -11.56
N ALA A 99 -0.56 26.15 -10.51
CA ALA A 99 -1.95 25.73 -10.33
C ALA A 99 -2.92 26.92 -10.29
N VAL A 100 -2.58 27.97 -9.53
CA VAL A 100 -3.39 29.21 -9.45
C VAL A 100 -3.39 29.97 -10.78
N ALA A 101 -2.25 30.05 -11.47
CA ALA A 101 -2.15 30.70 -12.78
C ALA A 101 -3.02 30.01 -13.84
N THR A 102 -3.08 28.67 -13.78
CA THR A 102 -3.93 27.86 -14.66
C THR A 102 -5.41 28.05 -14.37
N ALA A 103 -5.79 28.11 -13.09
CA ALA A 103 -7.19 28.28 -12.68
C ALA A 103 -7.72 29.71 -12.84
N SER A 104 -6.87 30.73 -12.72
CA SER A 104 -7.24 32.15 -12.78
C SER A 104 -6.37 32.93 -13.76
N PRO A 105 -6.62 32.83 -15.08
CA PRO A 105 -5.92 33.62 -16.08
C PRO A 105 -6.12 35.12 -15.81
N GLY A 106 -5.01 35.82 -15.53
CA GLY A 106 -5.00 37.24 -15.21
C GLY A 106 -5.19 37.61 -13.72
N ASN A 107 -5.10 36.64 -12.79
CA ASN A 107 -5.15 36.86 -11.33
C ASN A 107 -6.41 37.60 -10.81
N ARG A 108 -7.52 37.53 -11.55
CA ARG A 108 -8.76 38.26 -11.21
C ARG A 108 -9.68 37.51 -10.25
N SER A 109 -9.63 36.18 -10.27
CA SER A 109 -10.52 35.33 -9.49
C SER A 109 -9.82 34.58 -8.36
N CYS A 110 -8.49 34.56 -8.35
CA CYS A 110 -7.68 33.94 -7.32
C CYS A 110 -6.43 34.77 -7.03
N THR A 111 -6.22 35.12 -5.76
CA THR A 111 -5.03 35.82 -5.29
C THR A 111 -4.42 35.10 -4.09
N ILE A 112 -3.10 34.97 -4.07
CA ILE A 112 -2.40 34.30 -2.96
C ILE A 112 -2.06 35.34 -1.90
N SER A 113 -2.61 35.18 -0.70
CA SER A 113 -2.44 36.13 0.40
C SER A 113 -1.18 35.86 1.22
N ASN A 114 -0.86 34.60 1.50
CA ASN A 114 0.32 34.23 2.27
C ASN A 114 0.80 32.81 1.91
N ARG A 115 2.11 32.60 1.95
CA ARG A 115 2.78 31.31 1.78
C ARG A 115 3.87 31.22 2.84
N THR A 116 3.69 30.37 3.83
CA THR A 116 4.65 30.22 4.91
C THR A 116 5.09 28.76 4.97
N PRO A 117 6.37 28.45 4.70
CA PRO A 117 6.87 27.09 4.86
C PRO A 117 6.75 26.67 6.33
N LEU A 118 6.24 25.47 6.57
CA LEU A 118 6.18 24.85 7.88
C LEU A 118 7.34 23.85 7.98
N THR A 119 8.25 24.09 8.91
CA THR A 119 9.30 23.14 9.23
C THR A 119 8.69 22.00 10.06
N ASP A 120 8.28 20.91 9.40
CA ASP A 120 7.79 19.72 10.09
C ASP A 120 8.97 18.81 10.48
N ASN A 121 9.47 19.00 11.70
CA ASN A 121 10.58 18.25 12.27
C ASN A 121 10.11 17.01 13.06
N ARG A 122 9.12 16.27 12.58
CA ARG A 122 8.84 14.92 13.11
C ARG A 122 10.02 14.00 12.75
N ARG A 123 11.05 14.00 13.60
CA ARG A 123 12.35 13.33 13.37
C ARG A 123 12.25 11.80 13.26
N ASP A 124 11.12 11.21 13.67
CA ASP A 124 10.91 9.76 13.75
C ASP A 124 10.13 9.16 12.58
N ALA A 125 9.79 9.94 11.55
CA ALA A 125 9.14 9.40 10.35
C ALA A 125 10.18 8.84 9.37
N GLU A 126 9.93 7.64 8.82
CA GLU A 126 10.74 7.00 7.75
C GLU A 126 10.93 7.94 6.54
N PHE A 127 9.98 8.86 6.33
CA PHE A 127 9.95 9.86 5.27
C PHE A 127 10.04 11.28 5.84
N VAL A 128 10.77 12.17 5.16
CA VAL A 128 10.83 13.59 5.54
C VAL A 128 9.59 14.29 4.99
N ARG A 129 8.73 14.80 5.89
CA ARG A 129 7.54 15.58 5.53
C ARG A 129 7.92 17.05 5.37
N VAL A 130 7.51 17.66 4.27
CA VAL A 130 7.65 19.09 4.01
C VAL A 130 6.26 19.66 3.85
N ALA A 131 5.92 20.65 4.67
CA ALA A 131 4.61 21.28 4.65
C ALA A 131 4.72 22.78 4.41
N MET A 132 3.65 23.38 3.86
CA MET A 132 3.54 24.82 3.66
C MET A 132 2.12 25.26 3.98
N GLN A 133 1.98 26.23 4.87
CA GLN A 133 0.71 26.88 5.11
C GLN A 133 0.42 27.88 3.99
N VAL A 134 -0.74 27.70 3.37
CA VAL A 134 -1.21 28.54 2.27
C VAL A 134 -2.45 29.29 2.74
N ARG A 135 -2.54 30.57 2.38
CA ARG A 135 -3.78 31.35 2.41
C ARG A 135 -4.03 31.96 1.05
N LEU A 136 -5.20 31.70 0.49
CA LEU A 136 -5.63 32.19 -0.81
C LEU A 136 -7.04 32.75 -0.75
N ARG A 137 -7.29 33.75 -1.58
CA ARG A 137 -8.61 34.34 -1.79
C ARG A 137 -9.05 33.98 -3.19
N CYS A 138 -10.07 33.14 -3.30
CA CYS A 138 -10.51 32.59 -4.58
C CYS A 138 -12.04 32.56 -4.71
N GLY A 139 -12.52 32.62 -5.94
CA GLY A 139 -13.88 32.20 -6.28
C GLY A 139 -14.09 30.70 -6.06
N VAL A 140 -15.35 30.29 -5.89
CA VAL A 140 -15.71 28.88 -5.61
C VAL A 140 -15.31 27.94 -6.75
N ALA A 141 -15.53 28.36 -8.00
CA ALA A 141 -15.24 27.52 -9.17
C ALA A 141 -13.74 27.35 -9.39
N GLU A 142 -12.99 28.43 -9.20
CA GLU A 142 -11.54 28.50 -9.35
C GLU A 142 -10.82 27.75 -8.22
N LEU A 143 -11.37 27.79 -7.01
CA LEU A 143 -10.87 26.96 -5.92
C LEU A 143 -10.97 25.46 -6.24
N ALA A 144 -12.09 25.02 -6.81
CA ALA A 144 -12.28 23.61 -7.16
C ALA A 144 -11.26 23.14 -8.20
N THR A 145 -10.96 23.95 -9.22
CA THR A 145 -9.91 23.65 -10.20
C THR A 145 -8.51 23.66 -9.59
N VAL A 146 -8.20 24.61 -8.71
CA VAL A 146 -6.90 24.63 -8.00
C VAL A 146 -6.72 23.36 -7.15
N LEU A 147 -7.69 23.03 -6.28
CA LEU A 147 -7.59 21.84 -5.43
C LEU A 147 -7.49 20.55 -6.25
N HIS A 148 -8.29 20.42 -7.31
CA HIS A 148 -8.23 19.27 -8.20
C HIS A 148 -6.85 19.13 -8.86
N SER A 149 -6.28 20.23 -9.35
CA SER A 149 -4.94 20.22 -9.98
C SER A 149 -3.82 19.84 -9.00
N LEU A 150 -3.93 20.25 -7.73
CA LEU A 150 -2.96 19.92 -6.68
C LEU A 150 -3.08 18.46 -6.22
N GLU A 151 -4.30 17.91 -6.13
CA GLU A 151 -4.55 16.52 -5.72
C GLU A 151 -4.20 15.50 -6.82
N THR A 152 -4.50 15.83 -8.08
CA THR A 152 -4.24 14.96 -9.24
C THR A 152 -2.83 15.12 -9.80
N GLY A 153 -2.10 16.14 -9.34
CA GLY A 153 -0.75 16.44 -9.76
C GLY A 153 0.25 15.33 -9.42
N SER A 154 1.39 15.38 -10.11
CA SER A 154 2.61 14.65 -9.75
C SER A 154 3.70 15.68 -9.44
N PRO A 155 4.33 15.68 -8.25
CA PRO A 155 4.30 14.67 -7.17
C PRO A 155 2.98 14.65 -6.36
N ARG A 156 2.78 13.60 -5.53
CA ARG A 156 1.56 13.46 -4.71
C ARG A 156 1.62 14.46 -3.55
N LEU A 157 0.72 15.42 -3.57
CA LEU A 157 0.59 16.43 -2.53
C LEU A 157 -0.69 16.17 -1.73
N PHE A 158 -0.63 16.46 -0.44
CA PHE A 158 -1.74 16.32 0.48
C PHE A 158 -2.20 17.70 0.90
N VAL A 159 -3.52 17.90 0.92
CA VAL A 159 -4.15 19.12 1.43
C VAL A 159 -4.72 18.79 2.81
N ASP A 160 -4.02 19.25 3.84
CA ASP A 160 -4.41 19.09 5.24
C ASP A 160 -5.03 20.39 5.76
N ASN A 161 -5.80 20.31 6.86
CA ASN A 161 -6.28 21.48 7.61
C ASN A 161 -7.01 22.54 6.75
N LEU A 162 -7.83 22.10 5.78
CA LEU A 162 -8.61 23.00 4.91
C LEU A 162 -9.69 23.74 5.70
N ASN A 163 -9.64 25.07 5.65
CA ASN A 163 -10.61 25.97 6.25
C ASN A 163 -11.08 26.98 5.19
N LEU A 164 -12.39 27.15 5.08
CA LEU A 164 -13.09 27.92 4.05
C LEU A 164 -13.97 28.96 4.75
N ILE A 165 -13.69 30.23 4.52
CA ILE A 165 -14.45 31.34 5.10
C ILE A 165 -15.02 32.18 3.97
N ALA A 166 -16.35 32.31 3.93
CA ALA A 166 -17.01 33.23 2.99
C ALA A 166 -16.73 34.68 3.41
N GLN A 167 -16.02 35.44 2.58
CA GLN A 167 -15.78 36.86 2.79
C GLN A 167 -16.54 37.68 1.73
N ARG A 168 -17.41 38.56 2.21
CA ARG A 168 -18.12 39.53 1.37
C ARG A 168 -17.19 40.69 1.04
N PHE A 169 -16.42 40.57 -0.05
CA PHE A 169 -15.64 41.70 -0.56
C PHE A 169 -16.57 42.67 -1.31
N GLN A 170 -16.68 43.91 -0.83
CA GLN A 170 -17.36 45.03 -1.51
C GLN A 170 -16.35 46.04 -2.08
N GLN A 171 -15.09 45.65 -2.33
CA GLN A 171 -14.01 46.61 -2.59
C GLN A 171 -13.69 46.93 -4.06
N SER A 172 -14.28 46.26 -5.08
CA SER A 172 -13.96 46.59 -6.48
C SER A 172 -15.14 46.35 -7.45
N PRO A 173 -15.51 47.34 -8.30
CA PRO A 173 -16.60 47.22 -9.27
C PRO A 173 -16.33 46.23 -10.41
N ASN A 174 -15.12 45.66 -10.50
CA ASN A 174 -14.73 44.67 -11.51
C ASN A 174 -14.50 43.26 -10.92
N GLU A 175 -14.74 43.06 -9.62
CA GLU A 175 -14.54 41.79 -8.93
C GLU A 175 -15.90 41.09 -8.78
N SER A 176 -16.26 40.30 -9.78
CA SER A 176 -17.50 39.54 -9.82
C SER A 176 -17.35 38.24 -9.05
N GLY A 177 -17.35 38.29 -7.71
CA GLY A 177 -17.32 37.06 -6.93
C GLY A 177 -17.39 37.27 -5.42
N LEU A 178 -18.33 36.58 -4.77
CA LEU A 178 -18.27 36.31 -3.34
C LEU A 178 -16.98 35.49 -3.08
N GLY A 179 -15.90 36.16 -2.67
CA GLY A 179 -14.60 35.52 -2.47
C GLY A 179 -14.60 34.61 -1.24
N LEU A 180 -14.05 33.40 -1.39
CA LEU A 180 -13.68 32.56 -0.26
C LEU A 180 -12.26 32.92 0.19
N ASP A 181 -12.08 33.21 1.48
CA ASP A 181 -10.77 33.17 2.13
C ASP A 181 -10.51 31.73 2.58
N VAL A 182 -9.51 31.12 1.98
CA VAL A 182 -9.20 29.71 2.14
C VAL A 182 -7.83 29.58 2.75
N SER A 183 -7.73 28.79 3.80
CA SER A 183 -6.44 28.41 4.38
C SER A 183 -6.32 26.89 4.44
N PHE A 184 -5.21 26.35 3.96
CA PHE A 184 -4.89 24.93 4.06
C PHE A 184 -3.40 24.73 4.20
N GLU A 185 -3.02 23.55 4.65
CA GLU A 185 -1.65 23.07 4.69
C GLU A 185 -1.41 22.17 3.49
N LEU A 186 -0.40 22.47 2.69
CA LEU A 186 0.04 21.65 1.57
C LEU A 186 1.25 20.84 2.01
N ALA A 187 1.14 19.52 2.00
CA ALA A 187 2.19 18.62 2.46
C ALA A 187 2.68 17.68 1.35
N GLY A 188 3.98 17.43 1.33
CA GLY A 188 4.61 16.43 0.46
C GLY A 188 5.71 15.69 1.21
N TYR A 189 6.17 14.58 0.63
CA TYR A 189 7.16 13.70 1.23
C TYR A 189 8.40 13.56 0.34
N LEU A 190 9.56 13.53 0.97
CA LEU A 190 10.86 13.30 0.32
C LEU A 190 11.37 11.89 0.66
N LEU A 191 12.09 11.27 -0.29
CA LEU A 191 12.89 10.08 0.02
C LEU A 191 14.10 10.48 0.88
N ARG A 192 14.38 9.71 1.94
CA ARG A 192 15.52 9.93 2.85
C ARG A 192 16.86 10.11 2.11
N GLY A 193 17.06 9.40 1.01
CA GLY A 193 18.29 9.48 0.20
C GLY A 193 18.49 10.84 -0.48
N ALA A 194 17.42 11.54 -0.85
CA ALA A 194 17.52 12.87 -1.45
C ALA A 194 17.94 13.91 -0.39
N ALA A 195 17.26 13.91 0.78
CA ALA A 195 17.53 14.79 1.92
C ALA A 195 18.96 14.68 2.50
N SER A 196 19.59 13.52 2.34
CA SER A 196 20.94 13.23 2.89
C SER A 196 22.06 13.82 2.02
N GLY A 197 21.79 14.14 0.74
CA GLY A 197 22.80 14.59 -0.22
C GLY A 197 23.32 16.02 -0.01
N ALA A 198 22.62 16.85 0.77
CA ALA A 198 23.03 18.23 1.04
C ALA A 198 23.40 18.51 2.51
N ALA A 199 23.15 17.58 3.43
CA ALA A 199 23.65 17.68 4.80
C ALA A 199 25.18 17.50 4.88
N ALA A 200 25.81 17.01 3.80
CA ALA A 200 27.25 17.08 3.59
C ALA A 200 27.65 18.43 2.98
N VAL A 201 27.31 19.54 3.64
CA VAL A 201 28.17 20.71 3.57
C VAL A 201 29.46 20.29 4.28
N PRO A 202 30.63 20.23 3.60
CA PRO A 202 31.86 19.92 4.29
C PRO A 202 32.04 20.96 5.40
N PRO A 203 32.32 20.57 6.65
CA PRO A 203 32.73 21.55 7.64
C PRO A 203 33.90 22.31 7.04
N ALA A 204 33.76 23.64 7.00
CA ALA A 204 34.81 24.55 6.59
C ALA A 204 36.11 24.09 7.23
N ALA A 205 37.15 23.96 6.41
CA ALA A 205 38.48 23.61 6.85
C ALA A 205 38.93 24.60 7.94
N GLU A 206 38.84 24.16 9.20
CA GLU A 206 39.56 24.77 10.29
C GLU A 206 41.01 24.26 10.26
N PRO A 207 41.99 25.14 10.51
CA PRO A 207 43.39 24.87 10.26
C PRO A 207 43.93 23.82 11.21
N ALA A 208 44.84 23.01 10.68
CA ALA A 208 45.59 21.98 11.40
C ALA A 208 46.13 22.48 12.75
N ALA A 209 45.55 21.96 13.83
CA ALA A 209 46.11 22.05 15.17
C ALA A 209 46.84 20.74 15.49
N ALA A 210 48.03 20.91 16.04
CA ALA A 210 49.08 19.93 16.29
C ALA A 210 48.63 18.61 16.95
N ALA A 211 49.27 17.53 16.51
CA ALA A 211 49.22 16.21 17.12
C ALA A 211 49.76 16.22 18.56
N PRO A 212 49.12 15.51 19.51
CA PRO A 212 49.80 14.99 20.69
C PRO A 212 50.38 13.58 20.42
N ALA A 213 51.54 13.33 21.01
CA ALA A 213 52.39 12.15 20.89
C ALA A 213 51.73 10.82 21.34
N PRO A 214 52.32 9.65 21.01
CA PRO A 214 51.72 8.34 21.28
C PRO A 214 51.78 7.98 22.78
N VAL A 215 50.68 7.49 23.32
CA VAL A 215 50.63 6.85 24.65
C VAL A 215 50.88 5.35 24.47
N GLU A 216 51.88 4.86 25.18
CA GLU A 216 52.35 3.48 25.24
C GLU A 216 51.30 2.54 25.88
N PRO A 217 51.15 1.28 25.41
CA PRO A 217 50.15 0.36 25.95
C PRO A 217 50.58 -0.26 27.30
N PRO A 218 49.65 -0.47 28.25
CA PRO A 218 49.93 -1.18 29.50
C PRO A 218 50.07 -2.71 29.30
N PRO A 219 50.84 -3.40 30.16
CA PRO A 219 51.19 -4.82 30.01
C PRO A 219 50.02 -5.79 30.32
N PRO A 220 50.08 -7.04 29.82
CA PRO A 220 48.99 -8.01 29.95
C PRO A 220 48.88 -8.60 31.37
N ALA A 221 47.64 -8.68 31.86
CA ALA A 221 47.29 -9.38 33.08
C ALA A 221 47.43 -10.91 32.88
N ALA A 222 48.04 -11.53 33.87
CA ALA A 222 48.28 -12.96 33.95
C ALA A 222 46.98 -13.78 34.05
N ALA A 223 47.08 -14.99 33.52
CA ALA A 223 46.05 -16.01 33.47
C ALA A 223 45.61 -16.48 34.86
N GLU A 224 44.29 -16.53 35.06
CA GLU A 224 43.66 -17.44 36.02
C GLU A 224 42.89 -18.47 35.20
N GLY A 225 43.39 -19.71 35.22
CA GLY A 225 42.77 -20.86 34.58
C GLY A 225 41.68 -21.42 35.48
N GLU A 226 40.44 -21.41 34.98
CA GLU A 226 39.34 -22.22 35.50
C GLU A 226 39.14 -23.38 34.51
N GLU A 227 39.78 -24.51 34.83
CA GLU A 227 39.64 -25.78 34.11
C GLU A 227 38.41 -26.51 34.65
N VAL A 228 37.32 -26.51 33.89
CA VAL A 228 36.12 -27.33 34.13
C VAL A 228 35.86 -28.17 32.88
N ALA A 229 36.34 -29.42 32.92
CA ALA A 229 35.78 -30.62 32.26
C ALA A 229 36.83 -31.74 32.30
N ASP A 230 36.55 -32.87 32.98
CA ASP A 230 36.42 -34.18 32.29
C ASP A 230 35.93 -35.31 33.24
N GLU A 231 35.18 -36.20 32.61
CA GLU A 231 34.51 -37.46 32.94
C GLU A 231 35.20 -38.45 33.91
N THR A 232 34.43 -39.06 34.84
CA THR A 232 34.36 -40.53 35.12
C THR A 232 33.26 -40.86 36.13
#